data_AF-Q6PYC1-F1
#
_entry.id   AF-Q6PYC1-F1
#
_cell.length_a   1.000
_cell.length_b   1.000
_cell.length_c   1.000
_cell.angle_alpha   90.00
_cell.angle_beta   90.00
_cell.angle_gamma   90.00
#
_symmetry.space_group_name_H-M   'P 1'
#
loop_
_entity.id
_entity.type
_entity.pdbx_description
1 polymer ?
#
loop_
_entity_poly.entity_id
_entity_poly.type
_entity_poly.pdbx_seq_one_letter_code
_entity_poly.pdbx_strand_id
1 'polypeptide(L)'
;RPKFQEVEEPTSVGSLVSAAPTILPSSDGAIDGHLREVACTVHLLKDVPRLISMNVEKSLVEAFQPLGISDWNSLFWIAHPGGPAILDQVELKLGLKEEKLRATRHVLSEYGNMSSACVLFILDEMRKKSAEEGLKTTGEGLEWGVLFGFGPGLTVETVVLHSLCT
;
A
#
# COMPACT_ATOMS: atom_id res chain seq x y z
N ARG A 1 -22.36 -15.32 30.06
CA ARG A 1 -21.00 -14.73 30.25
C ARG A 1 -20.50 -14.36 28.87
N PRO A 2 -20.08 -13.11 28.62
CA PRO A 2 -19.45 -12.77 27.34
C PRO A 2 -18.15 -13.59 27.24
N LYS A 3 -17.96 -14.25 26.08
CA LYS A 3 -16.67 -14.86 25.76
C LYS A 3 -15.71 -13.71 25.49
N PHE A 4 -14.68 -13.57 26.32
CA PHE A 4 -13.55 -12.74 25.97
C PHE A 4 -12.91 -13.35 24.72
N GLN A 5 -12.86 -12.57 23.66
CA GLN A 5 -12.09 -12.89 22.46
C GLN A 5 -10.63 -12.91 22.90
N GLU A 6 -9.92 -14.02 22.68
CA GLU A 6 -8.47 -14.06 22.93
C GLU A 6 -7.83 -12.88 22.19
N VAL A 7 -7.02 -12.11 22.91
CA VAL A 7 -6.18 -11.08 22.30
C VAL A 7 -5.15 -11.86 21.49
N GLU A 8 -5.29 -11.80 20.17
CA GLU A 8 -4.32 -12.36 19.23
C GLU A 8 -2.92 -11.83 19.64
N GLU A 9 -1.96 -12.72 19.91
CA GLU A 9 -0.58 -12.28 20.14
C GLU A 9 -0.14 -11.44 18.92
N PRO A 10 0.58 -10.32 19.12
CA PRO A 10 1.03 -9.48 18.01
C PRO A 10 2.06 -10.27 17.18
N THR A 11 1.56 -11.03 16.22
CA THR A 11 2.35 -11.74 15.22
C THR A 11 2.82 -10.68 14.23
N SER A 12 4.15 -10.48 14.21
CA SER A 12 4.79 -9.53 13.30
C SER A 12 4.45 -9.87 11.85
N VAL A 13 4.16 -8.86 11.03
CA VAL A 13 3.78 -9.02 9.62
C VAL A 13 5.00 -9.15 8.69
N GLY A 14 6.17 -8.74 9.17
CA GLY A 14 7.37 -8.60 8.37
C GLY A 14 8.38 -7.68 9.06
N SER A 15 9.57 -7.57 8.47
CA SER A 15 10.55 -6.55 8.82
C SER A 15 10.55 -5.43 7.78
N LEU A 16 10.68 -4.19 8.27
CA LEU A 16 10.93 -3.03 7.42
C LEU A 16 12.40 -3.04 7.03
N VAL A 17 12.69 -3.12 5.73
CA VAL A 17 14.06 -3.19 5.19
C VAL A 17 14.56 -1.81 4.81
N SER A 18 13.73 -1.01 4.14
CA SER A 18 14.05 0.37 3.77
C SER A 18 12.78 1.19 3.58
N ALA A 19 12.90 2.51 3.71
CA ALA A 19 11.84 3.48 3.42
C ALA A 19 12.41 4.66 2.64
N ALA A 20 11.72 5.09 1.59
CA ALA A 20 12.11 6.18 0.73
C ALA A 20 10.89 7.03 0.33
N PRO A 21 10.81 8.30 0.79
CA PRO A 21 9.83 9.24 0.28
C PRO A 21 10.29 9.84 -1.05
N THR A 22 9.34 10.17 -1.94
CA THR A 22 9.60 10.93 -3.16
C THR A 22 8.46 11.89 -3.44
N ILE A 23 8.79 13.18 -3.65
CA ILE A 23 7.83 14.16 -4.17
C ILE A 23 7.80 14.03 -5.68
N LEU A 24 6.60 13.84 -6.25
CA LEU A 24 6.47 13.67 -7.69
C LEU A 24 6.70 14.99 -8.43
N PRO A 25 7.39 14.99 -9.58
CA PRO A 25 7.60 16.20 -10.36
C PRO A 25 6.27 16.74 -10.89
N SER A 26 6.15 18.07 -10.98
CA SER A 26 4.97 18.76 -11.52
C SER A 26 3.65 18.33 -10.86
N SER A 27 3.68 18.15 -9.54
CA SER A 27 2.52 17.67 -8.76
C SER A 27 2.02 18.66 -7.71
N ASP A 28 2.49 19.92 -7.78
CA ASP A 28 2.08 20.98 -6.87
C ASP A 28 0.56 21.11 -6.78
N GLY A 29 0.02 21.05 -5.56
CA GLY A 29 -1.42 21.14 -5.31
C GLY A 29 -2.24 19.95 -5.79
N ALA A 30 -1.61 18.85 -6.22
CA ALA A 30 -2.32 17.64 -6.65
C ALA A 30 -3.14 17.01 -5.53
N ILE A 31 -2.59 17.00 -4.31
CA ILE A 31 -3.29 16.72 -3.08
C ILE A 31 -2.90 17.81 -2.08
N ASP A 32 -3.89 18.55 -1.58
CA ASP A 32 -3.68 19.62 -0.62
C ASP A 32 -4.72 19.57 0.51
N GLY A 33 -4.33 19.99 1.70
CA GLY A 33 -5.16 20.04 2.90
C GLY A 33 -5.14 21.44 3.51
N HIS A 34 -6.30 22.05 3.67
CA HIS A 34 -6.43 23.36 4.28
C HIS A 34 -7.20 23.25 5.59
N LEU A 35 -6.55 23.59 6.70
CA LEU A 35 -7.24 23.78 7.96
C LEU A 35 -7.99 25.11 7.94
N ARG A 36 -9.30 25.05 8.14
CA ARG A 36 -10.21 26.20 8.23
C ARG A 36 -10.90 26.19 9.58
N GLU A 37 -11.49 27.31 9.97
CA GLU A 37 -12.20 27.45 11.26
C GLU A 37 -13.30 26.38 11.46
N VAL A 38 -13.92 25.93 10.36
CA VAL A 38 -15.03 24.99 10.40
C VAL A 38 -14.63 23.53 10.22
N ALA A 39 -13.50 23.25 9.55
CA ALA A 39 -13.06 21.90 9.21
C ALA A 39 -11.68 21.91 8.52
N CYS A 40 -11.06 20.73 8.42
CA CYS A 40 -10.01 20.47 7.44
C CYS A 40 -10.64 20.12 6.08
N THR A 41 -10.32 20.87 5.02
CA THR A 41 -10.78 20.61 3.66
C THR A 41 -9.66 20.01 2.83
N VAL A 42 -9.91 18.87 2.18
CA VAL A 42 -8.94 18.21 1.28
C VAL A 42 -9.33 18.49 -0.17
N HIS A 43 -8.37 18.95 -0.96
CA HIS A 43 -8.49 19.18 -2.39
C HIS A 43 -7.67 18.12 -3.14
N LEU A 44 -8.28 17.45 -4.10
CA LEU A 44 -7.62 16.48 -4.97
C LEU A 44 -7.83 16.88 -6.43
N LEU A 45 -6.74 17.02 -7.18
CA LEU A 45 -6.82 17.15 -8.63
C LEU A 45 -7.26 15.81 -9.24
N LYS A 46 -8.07 15.87 -10.30
CA LYS A 46 -8.52 14.69 -11.05
C LYS A 46 -7.36 13.86 -11.63
N ASP A 47 -6.19 14.48 -11.73
CA ASP A 47 -5.01 13.95 -12.39
C ASP A 47 -4.08 13.12 -11.47
N VAL A 48 -4.41 13.04 -10.17
CA VAL A 48 -3.64 12.26 -9.18
C VAL A 48 -3.38 10.81 -9.64
N PRO A 49 -4.36 10.03 -10.14
CA PRO A 49 -4.09 8.67 -10.60
C PRO A 49 -3.03 8.60 -11.71
N ARG A 50 -3.08 9.54 -12.66
CA ARG A 50 -2.11 9.63 -13.75
C ARG A 50 -0.72 9.96 -13.21
N LEU A 51 -0.61 10.96 -12.33
CA LEU A 51 0.67 11.37 -11.73
C LEU A 51 1.32 10.21 -10.95
N ILE A 52 0.55 9.46 -10.17
CA ILE A 52 1.05 8.28 -9.46
C ILE A 52 1.56 7.23 -10.45
N SER A 53 0.74 6.85 -11.43
CA SER A 53 1.10 5.81 -12.42
C SER A 53 2.38 6.15 -13.20
N MET A 54 2.59 7.42 -13.55
CA MET A 54 3.78 7.81 -14.31
C MET A 54 5.09 7.70 -13.53
N ASN A 55 5.03 7.66 -12.19
CA ASN A 55 6.21 7.70 -11.34
C ASN A 55 6.42 6.44 -10.48
N VAL A 56 5.38 5.63 -10.25
CA VAL A 56 5.44 4.46 -9.35
C VAL A 56 6.54 3.46 -9.75
N GLU A 57 6.74 3.24 -11.06
CA GLU A 57 7.75 2.32 -11.57
C GLU A 57 9.17 2.81 -11.24
N LYS A 58 9.42 4.12 -11.30
CA LYS A 58 10.71 4.70 -10.92
C LYS A 58 11.01 4.45 -9.44
N SER A 59 10.02 4.67 -8.57
CA SER A 59 10.17 4.41 -7.13
C SER A 59 10.44 2.93 -6.84
N LEU A 60 9.79 2.01 -7.56
CA LEU A 60 10.07 0.58 -7.45
C LEU A 60 11.50 0.24 -7.88
N VAL A 61 11.95 0.73 -9.03
CA VAL A 61 13.31 0.48 -9.52
C VAL A 61 14.33 0.97 -8.51
N GLU A 62 14.17 2.19 -7.98
CA GLU A 62 15.09 2.75 -6.97
C GLU A 62 15.09 1.91 -5.68
N ALA A 63 13.93 1.44 -5.23
CA ALA A 63 13.81 0.64 -4.00
C ALA A 63 14.34 -0.80 -4.14
N PHE A 64 14.14 -1.44 -5.29
CA PHE A 64 14.42 -2.86 -5.49
C PHE A 64 15.68 -3.17 -6.30
N GLN A 65 16.30 -2.17 -6.93
CA GLN A 65 17.60 -2.34 -7.61
C GLN A 65 18.67 -2.96 -6.67
N PRO A 66 18.83 -2.55 -5.40
CA PRO A 66 19.82 -3.15 -4.50
C PRO A 66 19.56 -4.63 -4.19
N LEU A 67 18.30 -5.09 -4.35
CA LEU A 67 17.88 -6.47 -4.13
C LEU A 67 17.87 -7.31 -5.42
N GLY A 68 18.12 -6.69 -6.58
CA GLY A 68 18.09 -7.36 -7.88
C GLY A 68 16.69 -7.80 -8.33
N ILE A 69 15.62 -7.26 -7.72
CA ILE A 69 14.24 -7.60 -8.05
C ILE A 69 13.72 -6.62 -9.12
N SER A 70 13.16 -7.17 -10.19
CA SER A 70 12.56 -6.40 -11.30
C SER A 70 11.22 -6.95 -11.78
N ASP A 71 10.80 -8.12 -11.27
CA ASP A 71 9.45 -8.66 -11.50
C ASP A 71 8.51 -8.17 -10.39
N TRP A 72 7.67 -7.19 -10.71
CA TRP A 72 6.70 -6.63 -9.78
C TRP A 72 5.65 -7.66 -9.32
N ASN A 73 5.45 -8.74 -10.08
CA ASN A 73 4.56 -9.83 -9.71
C ASN A 73 5.23 -10.87 -8.80
N SER A 74 6.53 -10.77 -8.52
CA SER A 74 7.18 -11.58 -7.47
C SER A 74 7.04 -10.97 -6.08
N LEU A 75 6.46 -9.77 -5.97
CA LEU A 75 6.24 -9.04 -4.72
C LEU A 75 4.83 -9.25 -4.16
N PHE A 76 4.67 -9.18 -2.83
CA PHE A 76 3.38 -8.87 -2.21
C PHE A 76 3.18 -7.35 -2.11
N TRP A 77 1.93 -6.89 -2.13
CA TRP A 77 1.59 -5.49 -2.35
C TRP A 77 0.64 -4.93 -1.29
N ILE A 78 1.05 -3.83 -0.66
CA ILE A 78 0.22 -3.02 0.24
C ILE A 78 0.16 -1.61 -0.34
N ALA A 79 -0.86 -1.30 -1.12
CA ALA A 79 -1.01 0.02 -1.72
C ALA A 79 -2.07 0.83 -0.96
N HIS A 80 -1.75 2.07 -0.56
CA HIS A 80 -2.76 2.95 0.04
C HIS A 80 -3.94 3.14 -0.95
N PRO A 81 -5.18 2.80 -0.55
CA PRO A 81 -6.33 2.86 -1.43
C PRO A 81 -6.93 4.26 -1.42
N GLY A 82 -6.22 5.22 -2.02
CA GLY A 82 -6.71 6.60 -2.15
C GLY A 82 -8.03 6.71 -2.93
N GLY A 83 -8.27 5.74 -3.82
CA GLY A 83 -9.51 5.51 -4.55
C GLY A 83 -9.31 4.42 -5.63
N PRO A 84 -10.39 3.86 -6.20
CA PRO A 84 -10.31 2.75 -7.15
C PRO A 84 -9.48 3.11 -8.40
N ALA A 85 -9.64 4.33 -8.92
CA ALA A 85 -8.91 4.79 -10.11
C ALA A 85 -7.38 4.81 -9.91
N ILE A 86 -6.87 5.02 -8.69
CA ILE A 86 -5.43 4.95 -8.41
C ILE A 86 -4.95 3.51 -8.52
N LEU A 87 -5.69 2.57 -7.92
CA LEU A 87 -5.36 1.14 -7.94
C LEU A 87 -5.36 0.59 -9.37
N ASP A 88 -6.40 0.92 -10.14
CA ASP A 88 -6.54 0.46 -11.53
C ASP A 88 -5.39 0.98 -12.41
N GLN A 89 -4.97 2.24 -12.22
CA GLN A 89 -3.86 2.82 -12.97
C GLN A 89 -2.51 2.21 -12.58
N VAL A 90 -2.28 1.92 -11.29
CA VAL A 90 -1.06 1.25 -10.82
C VAL A 90 -0.99 -0.19 -11.35
N GLU A 91 -2.08 -0.93 -11.25
CA GLU A 91 -2.21 -2.31 -11.75
C GLU A 91 -1.93 -2.37 -13.26
N LEU A 92 -2.58 -1.51 -14.04
CA LEU A 92 -2.40 -1.43 -15.48
C LEU A 92 -0.96 -1.04 -15.87
N LYS A 93 -0.42 -0.01 -15.23
CA LYS A 93 0.90 0.54 -15.57
C LYS A 93 2.04 -0.46 -15.31
N LEU A 94 1.94 -1.23 -14.23
CA LEU A 94 2.96 -2.18 -13.81
C LEU A 94 2.70 -3.59 -14.32
N GLY A 95 1.56 -3.84 -14.97
CA GLY A 95 1.16 -5.17 -15.40
C GLY A 95 1.00 -6.13 -14.22
N LEU A 96 0.46 -5.65 -13.10
CA LEU A 96 0.21 -6.49 -11.94
C LEU A 96 -0.92 -7.47 -12.26
N LYS A 97 -0.79 -8.70 -11.77
CA LYS A 97 -1.90 -9.63 -11.73
C LYS A 97 -2.93 -9.16 -10.70
N GLU A 98 -4.20 -9.43 -10.97
CA GLU A 98 -5.33 -8.95 -10.18
C GLU A 98 -5.21 -9.32 -8.68
N GLU A 99 -4.66 -10.50 -8.37
CA GLU A 99 -4.50 -10.95 -6.98
C GLU A 99 -3.60 -10.03 -6.15
N LYS A 100 -2.68 -9.28 -6.77
CA LYS A 100 -1.71 -8.43 -6.06
C LYS A 100 -2.37 -7.32 -5.28
N LEU A 101 -3.50 -6.81 -5.75
CA LEU A 101 -4.24 -5.75 -5.05
C LEU A 101 -5.46 -6.29 -4.32
N ARG A 102 -5.64 -7.61 -4.19
CA ARG A 102 -6.80 -8.24 -3.54
C ARG A 102 -7.04 -7.70 -2.13
N ALA A 103 -6.04 -7.74 -1.26
CA ALA A 103 -6.16 -7.25 0.13
C ALA A 103 -6.45 -5.74 0.17
N THR A 104 -5.81 -4.97 -0.72
CA THR A 104 -6.03 -3.53 -0.85
C THR A 104 -7.46 -3.20 -1.27
N ARG A 105 -7.98 -3.89 -2.29
CA ARG A 105 -9.35 -3.74 -2.79
C ARG A 105 -10.39 -4.20 -1.76
N HIS A 106 -10.10 -5.26 -1.01
CA HIS A 106 -10.95 -5.72 0.08
C HIS A 106 -11.11 -4.64 1.16
N VAL A 107 -10.00 -4.09 1.67
CA VAL A 107 -10.04 -3.02 2.68
C VAL A 107 -10.76 -1.77 2.15
N LEU A 108 -10.53 -1.39 0.89
CA LEU A 108 -11.25 -0.28 0.28
C LEU A 108 -12.76 -0.53 0.20
N SER A 109 -13.17 -1.76 -0.11
CA SER A 109 -14.58 -2.16 -0.19
C SER A 109 -15.27 -2.09 1.17
N GLU A 110 -14.62 -2.63 2.21
CA GLU A 110 -15.23 -2.76 3.54
C GLU A 110 -15.19 -1.45 4.34
N TYR A 111 -14.12 -0.67 4.20
CA TYR A 111 -13.85 0.47 5.08
C TYR A 111 -13.71 1.81 4.36
N GLY A 112 -13.61 1.81 3.02
CA GLY A 112 -13.31 3.02 2.26
C GLY A 112 -11.88 3.54 2.50
N ASN A 113 -11.67 4.81 2.14
CA ASN A 113 -10.40 5.49 2.38
C ASN A 113 -10.38 6.09 3.81
N MET A 114 -9.74 5.36 4.73
CA MET A 114 -9.47 5.77 6.12
C MET A 114 -8.16 6.57 6.27
N SER A 115 -7.67 7.20 5.21
CA SER A 115 -6.39 7.92 5.20
C SER A 115 -5.21 7.00 5.57
N SER A 116 -4.30 7.46 6.43
CA SER A 116 -3.07 6.74 6.80
C SER A 116 -3.30 5.34 7.40
N ALA A 117 -4.46 5.10 8.03
CA ALA A 117 -4.74 3.82 8.67
C ALA A 117 -4.92 2.66 7.67
N CYS A 118 -5.26 2.94 6.40
CA CYS A 118 -5.57 1.90 5.42
C CYS A 118 -4.44 0.88 5.24
N VAL A 119 -3.19 1.33 5.16
CA VAL A 119 -2.05 0.41 4.92
C VAL A 119 -1.86 -0.58 6.06
N LEU A 120 -2.21 -0.20 7.30
CA LEU A 120 -2.17 -1.08 8.46
C LEU A 120 -3.30 -2.13 8.41
N PHE A 121 -4.49 -1.74 7.96
CA PHE A 121 -5.60 -2.67 7.76
C PHE A 121 -5.30 -3.66 6.64
N ILE A 122 -4.64 -3.22 5.57
CA ILE A 122 -4.25 -4.10 4.46
C ILE A 122 -3.19 -5.11 4.91
N LEU A 123 -2.20 -4.66 5.69
CA LEU A 123 -1.22 -5.56 6.34
C LEU A 123 -1.91 -6.61 7.22
N ASP A 124 -2.90 -6.19 8.01
CA ASP A 124 -3.65 -7.08 8.91
C ASP A 124 -4.54 -8.07 8.15
N GLU A 125 -5.21 -7.64 7.09
CA GLU A 125 -5.99 -8.52 6.21
C GLU A 125 -5.08 -9.56 5.53
N MET A 126 -3.97 -9.10 4.96
CA MET A 126 -3.02 -9.95 4.24
C MET A 126 -2.43 -11.04 5.14
N ARG A 127 -1.98 -10.70 6.35
CA ARG A 127 -1.38 -11.68 7.28
C ARG A 127 -2.40 -12.73 7.72
N LYS A 128 -3.64 -12.30 8.00
CA LYS A 128 -4.73 -13.19 8.43
C LYS A 128 -5.12 -14.15 7.31
N LYS A 129 -5.30 -13.64 6.09
CA LYS A 129 -5.57 -14.48 4.92
C LYS A 129 -4.46 -15.47 4.64
N SER A 130 -3.21 -15.04 4.77
CA SER A 130 -2.06 -15.94 4.59
C SER A 130 -2.06 -17.10 5.59
N ALA A 131 -2.38 -16.82 6.86
CA ALA A 131 -2.52 -17.85 7.89
C ALA A 131 -3.73 -18.76 7.67
N GLU A 132 -4.90 -18.21 7.31
CA GLU A 132 -6.12 -18.96 7.00
C GLU A 132 -5.93 -19.92 5.82
N GLU A 133 -5.20 -19.48 4.79
CA GLU A 133 -4.90 -20.26 3.58
C GLU A 133 -3.70 -21.21 3.74
N GLY A 134 -2.99 -21.16 4.89
CA GLY A 134 -1.81 -22.00 5.15
C GLY A 134 -0.64 -21.70 4.19
N LEU A 135 -0.49 -20.44 3.78
CA LEU A 135 0.64 -20.00 2.95
C LEU A 135 1.93 -20.04 3.74
N LYS A 136 3.09 -19.96 3.08
CA LYS A 136 4.39 -20.12 3.75
C LYS A 136 4.86 -18.87 4.51
N THR A 137 4.31 -17.71 4.16
CA THR A 137 4.74 -16.42 4.70
C THR A 137 3.54 -15.53 4.95
N THR A 138 3.71 -14.53 5.83
CA THR A 138 2.71 -13.50 6.15
C THR A 138 2.39 -12.58 4.96
N GLY A 139 3.23 -12.58 3.94
CA GLY A 139 3.10 -11.81 2.70
C GLY A 139 2.63 -12.68 1.53
N GLU A 140 1.55 -13.44 1.72
CA GLU A 140 0.92 -14.27 0.68
C GLU A 140 1.87 -15.33 0.06
N GLY A 141 2.76 -15.91 0.89
CA GLY A 141 3.74 -16.89 0.44
C GLY A 141 4.95 -16.31 -0.31
N LEU A 142 5.07 -14.99 -0.39
CA LEU A 142 6.17 -14.26 -1.01
C LEU A 142 7.12 -13.72 0.06
N GLU A 143 8.42 -13.66 -0.26
CA GLU A 143 9.48 -13.19 0.66
C GLU A 143 9.55 -11.66 0.73
N TRP A 144 9.43 -11.00 -0.42
CA TRP A 144 9.58 -9.55 -0.55
C TRP A 144 8.26 -8.88 -0.91
N GLY A 145 8.08 -7.67 -0.41
CA GLY A 145 6.91 -6.87 -0.73
C GLY A 145 7.17 -5.38 -0.63
N VAL A 146 6.18 -4.64 -1.14
CA VAL A 146 6.21 -3.19 -1.17
C VAL A 146 4.97 -2.64 -0.49
N LEU A 147 5.17 -1.62 0.34
CA LEU A 147 4.11 -0.76 0.84
C LEU A 147 4.24 0.62 0.21
N PHE A 148 3.14 1.08 -0.39
CA PHE A 148 3.01 2.42 -0.96
C PHE A 148 2.03 3.29 -0.16
N GLY A 149 2.48 4.47 0.22
CA GLY A 149 1.63 5.56 0.71
C GLY A 149 1.54 6.69 -0.32
N PHE A 150 0.36 7.29 -0.47
CA PHE A 150 0.15 8.47 -1.33
C PHE A 150 -0.47 9.59 -0.51
N GLY A 151 0.09 10.80 -0.57
CA GLY A 151 -0.37 11.91 0.26
C GLY A 151 -0.03 13.30 -0.30
N PRO A 152 -0.30 14.37 0.46
CA PRO A 152 -0.03 15.74 0.05
C PRO A 152 1.41 15.95 -0.45
N GLY A 153 1.56 16.73 -1.52
CA GLY A 153 2.83 16.93 -2.21
C GLY A 153 2.65 17.14 -3.71
N LEU A 154 2.36 16.13 -4.54
CA LEU A 154 2.05 14.71 -4.26
C LEU A 154 3.28 13.91 -3.81
N THR A 155 3.21 13.33 -2.62
CA THR A 155 4.29 12.50 -2.06
C THR A 155 3.95 11.02 -2.20
N VAL A 156 4.92 10.22 -2.62
CA VAL A 156 4.89 8.76 -2.62
C VAL A 156 5.85 8.24 -1.56
N GLU A 157 5.34 7.50 -0.59
CA GLU A 157 6.14 6.77 0.40
C GLU A 157 6.34 5.34 -0.12
N THR A 158 7.59 4.90 -0.28
CA THR A 158 7.92 3.53 -0.71
C THR A 158 8.63 2.81 0.42
N VAL A 159 8.05 1.72 0.92
CA VAL A 159 8.64 0.90 1.97
C VAL A 159 8.87 -0.51 1.46
N VAL A 160 10.09 -1.01 1.57
CA VAL A 160 10.44 -2.39 1.26
C VAL A 160 10.24 -3.23 2.52
N LEU A 161 9.48 -4.31 2.36
CA LEU A 161 9.14 -5.24 3.42
C LEU A 161 9.71 -6.62 3.11
N HIS A 162 10.15 -7.32 4.15
CA HIS A 162 10.47 -8.73 4.09
C HIS A 162 9.46 -9.48 4.97
N SER A 163 8.79 -10.50 4.43
CA SER A 163 7.80 -11.28 5.17
C SER A 163 8.44 -12.18 6.24
N LEU A 164 7.61 -12.71 7.14
CA LEU A 164 8.00 -13.75 8.09
C LEU A 164 7.32 -15.06 7.70
N CYS A 165 7.91 -16.17 8.11
CA CYS A 165 7.23 -17.46 8.03
C CYS A 165 6.01 -17.47 8.95
N THR A 166 4.90 -18.01 8.45
CA THR A 166 3.67 -18.30 9.22
C THR A 166 3.80 -19.59 10.01
#